data_AF-A0A934JUB5-F1
#
_entry.id   AF-A0A934JUB5-F1
#
_cell.length_a   1.000
_cell.length_b   1.000
_cell.length_c   1.000
_cell.angle_alpha   90.00
_cell.angle_beta   90.00
_cell.angle_gamma   90.00
#
_symmetry.space_group_name_H-M   'P 1'
#
loop_
_entity.id
_entity.type
_entity.pdbx_description
1 polymer ?
#
loop_
_entity_poly.entity_id
_entity_poly.type
_entity_poly.pdbx_seq_one_letter_code
_entity_poly.pdbx_strand_id
1 'polypeptide(L)'
;MRGSTLQQGEILSTLTPDQLVPADHPIRRIRTIVDSALAELHAEFNTMYSRVGRPSIAPEQLLKSCLLIALYSVRSERQFCERLQYDMLFKWFLNMNIGDAAFDATTFSKNRDRLLEHEVAHRFFEAVRGEAERRRLLSDEHFTLDGTLLEAWASVKSVRPTDDDDDITPQGRNVAVDFHGEHRRNDTHASTTDPEARLAKKSHGTAAKPSYAGHLLMENRNGLVVGAALTTATGFAEREAGLRLLHQRRSERRPEGRWTVAGDKGYDTKDFVAGCRAMTVTPHVTQNTSNRRSPLCQ
;
A
#
# COMPACT_ATOMS: atom_id res chain seq x y z
N MET A 1 -0.07 -19.08 50.92
CA MET A 1 1.27 -18.49 51.08
C MET A 1 1.51 -17.52 49.95
N ARG A 2 1.93 -16.28 50.25
CA ARG A 2 2.30 -15.30 49.23
C ARG A 2 3.74 -15.56 48.81
N GLY A 3 4.00 -15.69 47.50
CA GLY A 3 5.37 -15.87 46.99
C GLY A 3 6.26 -14.66 47.34
N SER A 4 7.55 -14.90 47.57
CA SER A 4 8.53 -13.85 47.76
C SER A 4 8.93 -13.24 46.41
N THR A 5 8.98 -11.91 46.35
CA THR A 5 9.46 -11.19 45.16
C THR A 5 10.96 -10.98 45.28
N LEU A 6 11.75 -11.78 44.56
CA LEU A 6 13.18 -11.53 44.40
C LEU A 6 13.35 -10.53 43.25
N GLN A 7 13.76 -9.30 43.57
CA GLN A 7 14.23 -8.33 42.58
C GLN A 7 15.74 -8.49 42.43
N GLN A 8 16.17 -9.44 41.62
CA GLN A 8 17.58 -9.62 41.28
C GLN A 8 17.70 -9.55 39.75
N GLY A 9 18.45 -8.56 39.25
CA GLY A 9 18.72 -8.46 37.82
C GLY A 9 19.68 -9.57 37.39
N GLU A 10 19.32 -10.32 36.35
CA GLU A 10 20.24 -11.27 35.73
C GLU A 10 21.38 -10.50 35.05
N ILE A 11 22.63 -10.83 35.40
CA ILE A 11 23.84 -10.17 34.85
C ILE A 11 24.19 -10.74 33.45
N LEU A 12 23.87 -12.02 33.21
CA LEU A 12 24.06 -12.70 31.94
C LEU A 12 22.80 -13.54 31.66
N SER A 13 22.16 -13.30 30.52
CA SER A 13 21.01 -14.08 30.06
C SER A 13 21.34 -14.73 28.72
N THR A 14 21.02 -16.02 28.57
CA THR A 14 21.15 -16.77 27.31
C THR A 14 19.87 -16.71 26.48
N LEU A 15 18.88 -15.93 26.93
CA LEU A 15 17.61 -15.78 26.25
C LEU A 15 17.80 -15.14 24.88
N THR A 16 17.13 -15.71 23.89
CA THR A 16 17.03 -15.12 22.55
C THR A 16 15.58 -14.74 22.26
N PRO A 17 15.33 -13.79 21.34
CA PRO A 17 13.96 -13.46 20.95
C PRO A 17 13.20 -14.67 20.40
N ASP A 18 13.90 -15.66 19.82
CA ASP A 18 13.27 -16.87 19.28
C ASP A 18 12.64 -17.74 20.37
N GLN A 19 13.23 -17.78 21.56
CA GLN A 19 12.68 -18.50 22.70
C GLN A 19 11.47 -17.79 23.32
N LEU A 20 11.33 -16.48 23.10
CA LEU A 20 10.26 -15.67 23.68
C LEU A 20 9.03 -15.56 22.78
N VAL A 21 9.19 -15.76 21.47
CA VAL A 21 8.07 -15.78 20.52
C VAL A 21 7.50 -17.20 20.41
N PRO A 22 6.21 -17.44 20.70
CA PRO A 22 5.62 -18.77 20.62
C PRO A 22 5.82 -19.44 19.26
N ALA A 23 6.04 -20.75 19.25
CA ALA A 23 6.30 -21.53 18.04
C ALA A 23 5.09 -21.58 17.08
N ASP A 24 3.88 -21.45 17.61
CA ASP A 24 2.61 -21.42 16.88
C ASP A 24 2.18 -20.01 16.48
N HIS A 25 2.95 -18.98 16.83
CA HIS A 25 2.60 -17.59 16.53
C HIS A 25 2.51 -17.35 15.00
N PRO A 26 1.40 -16.79 14.46
CA PRO A 26 1.19 -16.63 13.01
C PRO A 26 2.28 -15.85 12.29
N ILE A 27 2.89 -14.87 12.96
CA ILE A 27 4.01 -14.07 12.42
C ILE A 27 5.18 -14.93 11.93
N ARG A 28 5.36 -16.14 12.48
CA ARG A 28 6.42 -17.05 12.05
C ARG A 28 6.24 -17.49 10.61
N ARG A 29 5.00 -17.80 10.21
CA ARG A 29 4.65 -18.16 8.83
C ARG A 29 4.83 -16.97 7.89
N ILE A 30 4.44 -15.77 8.34
CA ILE A 30 4.61 -14.54 7.58
C ILE A 30 6.10 -14.28 7.34
N ARG A 31 6.95 -14.40 8.37
CA ARG A 31 8.39 -14.18 8.26
C ARG A 31 9.01 -15.10 7.22
N THR A 32 8.65 -16.38 7.16
CA THR A 32 9.18 -17.30 6.13
C THR A 32 8.90 -16.79 4.71
N ILE A 33 7.68 -16.33 4.43
CA ILE A 33 7.30 -15.80 3.12
C ILE A 33 8.07 -14.51 2.81
N VAL A 34 8.16 -13.61 3.79
CA VAL A 34 8.87 -12.34 3.66
C VAL A 34 10.37 -12.55 3.45
N ASP A 35 11.00 -13.45 4.20
CA ASP A 35 12.43 -13.77 4.08
C ASP A 35 12.75 -14.36 2.70
N SER A 36 11.89 -15.24 2.18
CA SER A 36 12.02 -15.76 0.81
C SER A 36 11.91 -14.65 -0.24
N ALA A 37 10.91 -13.78 -0.13
CA ALA A 37 10.75 -12.65 -1.06
C ALA A 37 11.92 -11.66 -1.00
N LEU A 38 12.43 -11.35 0.19
CA LEU A 38 13.58 -10.45 0.37
C LEU A 38 14.88 -11.04 -0.18
N ALA A 39 15.06 -12.36 -0.08
CA ALA A 39 16.23 -13.03 -0.65
C ALA A 39 16.29 -12.89 -2.18
N GLU A 40 15.15 -12.90 -2.87
CA GLU A 40 15.07 -12.65 -4.32
C GLU A 40 15.50 -11.22 -4.70
N LEU A 41 15.23 -10.24 -3.82
CA LEU A 41 15.53 -8.83 -4.04
C LEU A 41 16.94 -8.41 -3.61
N HIS A 42 17.70 -9.29 -2.95
CA HIS A 42 19.01 -8.96 -2.38
C HIS A 42 19.97 -8.34 -3.40
N ALA A 43 19.96 -8.79 -4.65
CA ALA A 43 20.80 -8.22 -5.71
C ALA A 43 20.46 -6.75 -6.00
N GLU A 44 19.17 -6.40 -6.00
CA GLU A 44 18.68 -5.03 -6.23
C GLU A 44 19.00 -4.13 -5.03
N PHE A 45 18.86 -4.63 -3.79
CA PHE A 45 19.26 -3.86 -2.60
C PHE A 45 20.73 -3.47 -2.61
N ASN A 46 21.59 -4.35 -3.12
CA ASN A 46 23.03 -4.08 -3.22
C ASN A 46 23.39 -3.00 -4.25
N THR A 47 22.52 -2.68 -5.21
CA THR A 47 22.74 -1.56 -6.13
C THR A 47 22.27 -0.24 -5.54
N MET A 48 21.25 -0.28 -4.68
CA MET A 48 20.64 0.92 -4.09
C MET A 48 21.48 1.51 -2.96
N TYR A 49 22.29 0.72 -2.26
CA TYR A 49 23.03 1.18 -1.07
C TYR A 49 24.54 1.21 -1.28
N SER A 50 25.19 2.23 -0.72
CA SER A 50 26.65 2.40 -0.82
C SER A 50 27.38 1.28 -0.08
N ARG A 51 28.44 0.75 -0.69
CA ARG A 51 29.37 -0.19 -0.05
C ARG A 51 30.33 0.48 0.95
N VAL A 52 30.38 1.81 0.96
CA VAL A 52 31.31 2.62 1.78
C VAL A 52 30.53 3.60 2.65
N GLY A 53 30.91 3.71 3.92
CA GLY A 53 30.33 4.62 4.90
C GLY A 53 29.90 3.92 6.18
N ARG A 54 29.30 4.67 7.12
CA ARG A 54 28.69 4.09 8.32
C ARG A 54 27.49 3.24 7.90
N PRO A 55 27.40 1.97 8.31
CA PRO A 55 26.23 1.13 8.04
C PRO A 55 24.94 1.81 8.53
N SER A 56 23.97 1.95 7.62
CA SER A 56 22.61 2.39 7.92
C SER A 56 21.71 1.18 8.20
N ILE A 57 20.41 1.41 8.41
CA ILE A 57 19.42 0.34 8.55
C ILE A 57 19.34 -0.44 7.23
N ALA A 58 19.39 -1.77 7.30
CA ALA A 58 19.31 -2.62 6.11
C ALA A 58 17.94 -2.50 5.41
N PRO A 59 17.88 -2.55 4.07
CA PRO A 59 16.62 -2.44 3.31
C PRO A 59 15.60 -3.52 3.69
N GLU A 60 16.09 -4.74 3.94
CA GLU A 60 15.30 -5.87 4.39
C GLU A 60 14.64 -5.58 5.75
N GLN A 61 15.39 -4.98 6.67
CA GLN A 61 14.85 -4.59 7.98
C GLN A 61 13.86 -3.43 7.86
N LEU A 62 14.07 -2.47 6.96
CA LEU A 62 13.12 -1.39 6.72
C LEU A 62 11.80 -1.90 6.13
N LEU A 63 11.83 -2.78 5.14
CA LEU A 63 10.63 -3.40 4.57
C LEU A 63 9.87 -4.22 5.62
N LYS A 64 10.57 -5.07 6.36
CA LYS A 64 9.98 -5.82 7.47
C LYS A 64 9.36 -4.91 8.53
N SER A 65 10.01 -3.78 8.81
CA SER A 65 9.49 -2.78 9.74
C SER A 65 8.18 -2.17 9.23
N CYS A 66 8.11 -1.84 7.93
CA CYS A 66 6.87 -1.36 7.31
C CYS A 66 5.74 -2.40 7.40
N LEU A 67 6.05 -3.69 7.22
CA LEU A 67 5.08 -4.77 7.42
C LEU A 67 4.60 -4.85 8.87
N LEU A 68 5.50 -4.76 9.85
CA LEU A 68 5.11 -4.74 11.27
C LEU A 68 4.23 -3.53 11.61
N ILE A 69 4.56 -2.35 11.07
CA ILE A 69 3.76 -1.13 11.22
C ILE A 69 2.33 -1.38 10.72
N ALA A 70 2.18 -1.97 9.53
CA ALA A 70 0.87 -2.29 8.95
C ALA A 70 0.12 -3.37 9.75
N LEU A 71 0.77 -4.51 10.03
CA LEU A 71 0.17 -5.67 10.72
C LEU A 71 -0.30 -5.35 12.13
N TYR A 72 0.45 -4.51 12.85
CA TYR A 72 0.13 -4.13 14.24
C TYR A 72 -0.43 -2.71 14.37
N SER A 73 -0.79 -2.08 13.26
CA SER A 73 -1.39 -0.73 13.22
C SER A 73 -0.60 0.30 14.05
N VAL A 74 0.73 0.26 13.96
CA VAL A 74 1.60 1.19 14.68
C VAL A 74 1.44 2.57 14.06
N ARG A 75 1.11 3.57 14.89
CA ARG A 75 0.58 4.86 14.39
C ARG A 75 1.65 5.82 13.89
N SER A 76 2.91 5.56 14.20
CA SER A 76 4.02 6.39 13.73
C SER A 76 5.35 5.63 13.75
N GLU A 77 6.30 6.09 12.95
CA GLU A 77 7.66 5.55 12.91
C GLU A 77 8.41 5.77 14.23
N ARG A 78 8.15 6.90 14.90
CA ARG A 78 8.69 7.17 16.25
C ARG A 78 8.19 6.12 17.25
N GLN A 79 6.88 5.85 17.24
CA GLN A 79 6.30 4.81 18.08
C GLN A 79 6.84 3.42 17.72
N PHE A 80 7.05 3.14 16.44
CA PHE A 80 7.66 1.89 16.01
C PHE A 80 9.08 1.72 16.57
N CYS A 81 9.92 2.75 16.42
CA CYS A 81 11.29 2.73 16.95
C CYS A 81 11.29 2.60 18.47
N GLU A 82 10.38 3.28 19.17
CA GLU A 82 10.21 3.13 20.62
C GLU A 82 9.81 1.70 21.00
N ARG A 83 8.81 1.12 20.33
CA ARG A 83 8.40 -0.29 20.55
C ARG A 83 9.53 -1.26 20.28
N LEU A 84 10.35 -1.01 19.27
CA LEU A 84 11.48 -1.86 18.93
C LEU A 84 12.52 -1.97 20.07
N GLN A 85 12.54 -1.01 20.99
CA GLN A 85 13.40 -1.06 22.18
C GLN A 85 13.02 -2.21 23.13
N TYR A 86 11.74 -2.56 23.23
CA TYR A 86 11.24 -3.50 24.25
C TYR A 86 10.37 -4.64 23.71
N ASP A 87 9.94 -4.60 22.45
CA ASP A 87 9.07 -5.60 21.85
C ASP A 87 9.89 -6.75 21.24
N MET A 88 9.91 -7.90 21.94
CA MET A 88 10.68 -9.08 21.51
C MET A 88 10.15 -9.70 20.22
N LEU A 89 8.85 -9.56 19.93
CA LEU A 89 8.25 -10.05 18.69
C LEU A 89 8.79 -9.27 17.49
N PHE A 90 8.93 -7.95 17.65
CA PHE A 90 9.44 -7.06 16.62
C PHE A 90 10.93 -7.31 16.38
N LYS A 91 11.72 -7.39 17.46
CA LYS A 91 13.14 -7.74 17.37
C LYS A 91 13.34 -9.09 16.68
N TRP A 92 12.58 -10.11 17.08
CA TRP A 92 12.63 -11.42 16.44
C TRP A 92 12.35 -11.34 14.94
N PHE A 93 11.28 -10.66 14.53
CA PHE A 93 10.91 -10.54 13.11
C PHE A 93 12.00 -9.84 12.26
N LEU A 94 12.68 -8.86 12.86
CA LEU A 94 13.75 -8.08 12.23
C LEU A 94 15.15 -8.70 12.31
N ASN A 95 15.28 -9.94 12.82
CA ASN A 95 16.57 -10.59 13.06
C ASN A 95 17.48 -9.82 14.05
N MET A 96 16.90 -9.12 15.02
CA MET A 96 17.65 -8.38 16.04
C MET A 96 17.75 -9.18 17.33
N ASN A 97 18.86 -9.02 18.05
CA ASN A 97 19.04 -9.54 19.40
C ASN A 97 18.28 -8.69 20.44
N ILE A 98 18.10 -9.26 21.63
CA ILE A 98 17.46 -8.57 22.77
C ILE A 98 18.19 -7.26 23.08
N GLY A 99 19.52 -7.29 23.11
CA GLY A 99 20.36 -6.14 23.45
C GLY A 99 20.62 -5.15 22.31
N ASP A 100 20.19 -5.44 21.08
CA ASP A 100 20.43 -4.52 19.96
C ASP A 100 19.66 -3.20 20.19
N ALA A 101 20.29 -2.07 19.89
CA ALA A 101 19.62 -0.78 19.98
C ALA A 101 18.46 -0.68 18.98
N ALA A 102 17.38 0.00 19.37
CA ALA A 102 16.34 0.38 18.42
C ALA A 102 16.88 1.35 17.35
N PHE A 103 16.15 1.45 16.24
CA PHE A 103 16.46 2.40 15.18
C PHE A 103 16.24 3.84 15.65
N ASP A 104 17.04 4.77 15.13
CA ASP A 104 16.76 6.20 15.25
C ASP A 104 15.61 6.58 14.29
N ALA A 105 14.60 7.28 14.81
CA ALA A 105 13.40 7.61 14.04
C ALA A 105 13.69 8.51 12.83
N THR A 106 14.62 9.46 12.95
CA THR A 106 14.96 10.38 11.84
C THR A 106 15.63 9.61 10.71
N THR A 107 16.56 8.73 11.08
CA THR A 107 17.26 7.84 10.15
C THR A 107 16.28 6.87 9.50
N PHE A 108 15.34 6.31 10.25
CA PHE A 108 14.30 5.43 9.73
C PHE A 108 13.47 6.11 8.65
N SER A 109 12.92 7.30 8.92
CA SER A 109 12.10 8.04 7.95
C SER A 109 12.86 8.32 6.65
N LYS A 110 14.10 8.83 6.75
CA LYS A 110 14.93 9.15 5.58
C LYS A 110 15.24 7.93 4.71
N ASN A 111 15.56 6.79 5.33
CA ASN A 111 15.83 5.57 4.56
C ASN A 111 14.56 4.98 3.95
N ARG A 112 13.40 5.12 4.62
CA ARG A 112 12.11 4.68 4.08
C ARG A 112 11.75 5.49 2.84
N ASP A 113 11.92 6.81 2.86
CA ASP A 113 11.62 7.67 1.71
C ASP A 113 12.49 7.28 0.50
N ARG A 114 13.80 7.06 0.72
CA ARG A 114 14.70 6.51 -0.30
C ARG A 114 14.26 5.14 -0.83
N LEU A 115 13.75 4.28 0.04
CA LEU A 115 13.25 2.95 -0.36
C LEU A 115 12.01 3.06 -1.25
N LEU A 116 11.14 4.05 -1.01
CA LEU A 116 9.97 4.33 -1.85
C LEU A 116 10.35 4.89 -3.22
N GLU A 117 11.38 5.74 -3.29
CA GLU A 117 11.90 6.30 -4.56
C GLU A 117 12.42 5.23 -5.53
N HIS A 118 12.84 4.06 -5.03
CA HIS A 118 13.41 2.99 -5.84
C HIS A 118 12.40 1.91 -6.27
N GLU A 119 11.10 2.17 -6.18
CA GLU A 119 10.01 1.23 -6.54
C GLU A 119 10.10 -0.16 -5.89
N VAL A 120 10.84 -0.28 -4.78
CA VAL A 120 11.10 -1.54 -4.08
C VAL A 120 9.81 -2.20 -3.62
N ALA A 121 8.82 -1.40 -3.22
CA ALA A 121 7.52 -1.91 -2.77
C ALA A 121 6.81 -2.72 -3.87
N HIS A 122 6.91 -2.28 -5.14
CA HIS A 122 6.33 -2.99 -6.26
C HIS A 122 7.05 -4.33 -6.49
N ARG A 123 8.38 -4.33 -6.50
CA ARG A 123 9.19 -5.55 -6.61
C ARG A 123 8.93 -6.54 -5.49
N PHE A 124 8.77 -6.05 -4.26
CA PHE A 124 8.42 -6.87 -3.11
C PHE A 124 7.02 -7.49 -3.24
N PHE A 125 6.03 -6.71 -3.68
CA PHE A 125 4.70 -7.24 -3.98
C PHE A 125 4.77 -8.36 -5.04
N GLU A 126 5.54 -8.14 -6.11
CA GLU A 126 5.74 -9.14 -7.17
C GLU A 126 6.40 -10.42 -6.65
N ALA A 127 7.42 -10.31 -5.79
CA ALA A 127 8.07 -11.48 -5.18
C ALA A 127 7.10 -12.27 -4.27
N VAL A 128 6.29 -11.57 -3.46
CA VAL A 128 5.26 -12.22 -2.61
C VAL A 128 4.18 -12.88 -3.47
N ARG A 129 3.75 -12.23 -4.55
CA ARG A 129 2.81 -12.80 -5.52
C ARG A 129 3.42 -14.06 -6.17
N GLY A 130 4.68 -14.00 -6.59
CA GLY A 130 5.41 -15.15 -7.14
C GLY A 130 5.47 -16.34 -6.17
N GLU A 131 5.60 -16.09 -4.87
CA GLU A 131 5.51 -17.15 -3.86
C GLU A 131 4.11 -17.79 -3.79
N ALA A 132 3.05 -16.98 -3.88
CA ALA A 132 1.67 -17.50 -3.95
C ALA A 132 1.46 -18.36 -5.21
N GLU A 133 2.07 -17.97 -6.33
CA GLU A 133 2.04 -18.72 -7.59
C GLU A 133 2.74 -20.07 -7.48
N ARG A 134 3.96 -20.11 -6.93
CA ARG A 134 4.72 -21.35 -6.70
C ARG A 134 3.95 -22.32 -5.80
N ARG A 135 3.22 -21.78 -4.82
CA ARG A 135 2.33 -22.55 -3.92
C ARG A 135 0.99 -22.92 -4.54
N ARG A 136 0.73 -22.54 -5.80
CA ARG A 136 -0.53 -22.79 -6.53
C ARG A 136 -1.76 -22.23 -5.84
N LEU A 137 -1.58 -21.05 -5.23
CA LEU A 137 -2.64 -20.30 -4.54
C LEU A 137 -3.36 -19.30 -5.46
N LEU A 138 -2.88 -19.07 -6.68
CA LEU A 138 -3.58 -18.23 -7.65
C LEU A 138 -4.34 -19.09 -8.67
N SER A 139 -5.52 -18.64 -9.08
CA SER A 139 -6.20 -19.08 -10.29
C SER A 139 -6.07 -18.02 -11.38
N ASP A 140 -6.11 -18.46 -12.63
CA ASP A 140 -6.12 -17.56 -13.80
C ASP A 140 -7.51 -17.53 -14.48
N GLU A 141 -8.58 -17.83 -13.74
CA GLU A 141 -9.95 -17.95 -14.30
C GLU A 141 -10.85 -16.77 -13.94
N HIS A 142 -10.93 -16.44 -12.65
CA HIS A 142 -11.93 -15.52 -12.11
C HIS A 142 -11.28 -14.40 -11.32
N PHE A 143 -11.51 -13.17 -11.74
CA PHE A 143 -10.98 -11.97 -11.11
C PHE A 143 -12.09 -11.00 -10.71
N THR A 144 -11.75 -10.10 -9.78
CA THR A 144 -12.59 -8.97 -9.39
C THR A 144 -11.77 -7.69 -9.46
N LEU A 145 -12.34 -6.63 -10.04
CA LEU A 145 -11.80 -5.29 -10.00
C LEU A 145 -12.53 -4.46 -8.95
N ASP A 146 -11.76 -3.82 -8.08
CA ASP A 146 -12.30 -2.92 -7.06
C ASP A 146 -11.55 -1.59 -7.07
N GLY A 147 -12.32 -0.51 -7.00
CA GLY A 147 -11.82 0.87 -6.93
C GLY A 147 -12.02 1.43 -5.54
N THR A 148 -10.98 2.02 -4.97
CA THR A 148 -11.06 2.67 -3.66
C THR A 148 -10.44 4.06 -3.71
N LEU A 149 -11.04 5.01 -3.00
CA LEU A 149 -10.41 6.31 -2.78
C LEU A 149 -9.44 6.21 -1.61
N LEU A 150 -8.21 6.64 -1.86
CA LEU A 150 -7.16 6.74 -0.87
C LEU A 150 -6.98 8.22 -0.52
N GLU A 151 -7.33 8.59 0.71
CA GLU A 151 -7.14 9.97 1.19
C GLU A 151 -5.64 10.31 1.13
N ALA A 152 -5.31 11.40 0.45
CA ALA A 152 -3.95 11.88 0.40
C ALA A 152 -3.56 12.44 1.78
N TRP A 153 -2.26 12.46 2.07
CA TRP A 153 -1.76 13.06 3.32
C TRP A 153 -1.70 14.60 3.24
N ALA A 154 -2.74 15.19 2.65
CA ALA A 154 -2.88 16.61 2.40
C ALA A 154 -4.14 17.14 3.07
N SER A 155 -4.01 18.25 3.77
CA SER A 155 -5.16 18.93 4.38
C SER A 155 -6.00 19.61 3.31
N VAL A 156 -7.32 19.66 3.48
CA VAL A 156 -8.21 20.49 2.64
C VAL A 156 -7.75 21.96 2.63
N LYS A 157 -7.13 22.43 3.73
CA LYS A 157 -6.58 23.79 3.82
C LYS A 157 -5.39 24.06 2.89
N SER A 158 -4.70 23.01 2.46
CA SER A 158 -3.57 23.13 1.53
C SER A 158 -4.02 23.35 0.09
N VAL A 159 -5.31 23.11 -0.22
CA VAL A 159 -5.87 23.30 -1.56
C VAL A 159 -6.14 24.78 -1.79
N ARG A 160 -5.44 25.37 -2.76
CA ARG A 160 -5.46 26.80 -3.10
C ARG A 160 -5.64 27.01 -4.62
N PRO A 161 -6.13 28.18 -5.06
CA PRO A 161 -6.18 28.54 -6.47
C PRO A 161 -4.80 28.43 -7.12
N THR A 162 -4.74 27.95 -8.36
CA THR A 162 -3.49 27.76 -9.10
C THR A 162 -2.93 29.07 -9.67
N ASP A 163 -3.79 30.08 -9.88
CA ASP A 163 -3.44 31.39 -10.45
C ASP A 163 -3.08 32.45 -9.39
N ASP A 164 -3.02 32.09 -8.10
CA ASP A 164 -2.52 33.00 -7.06
C ASP A 164 -0.99 33.07 -7.14
N ASP A 165 -0.51 33.95 -8.02
CA ASP A 165 0.85 34.47 -8.04
C ASP A 165 0.89 35.62 -7.02
N ASP A 166 1.26 35.33 -5.76
CA ASP A 166 1.92 36.27 -4.84
C ASP A 166 2.01 35.69 -3.40
N ASP A 167 3.26 35.50 -2.95
CA ASP A 167 3.89 36.00 -1.72
C ASP A 167 3.11 36.10 -0.38
N ILE A 168 1.99 35.41 -0.20
CA ILE A 168 1.37 35.24 1.12
C ILE A 168 1.92 33.96 1.72
N THR A 169 3.13 34.05 2.27
CA THR A 169 3.59 33.09 3.27
C THR A 169 2.58 33.13 4.41
N PRO A 170 1.74 32.10 4.63
CA PRO A 170 0.78 32.16 5.72
C PRO A 170 1.55 32.26 7.04
N GLN A 171 1.25 33.29 7.85
CA GLN A 171 1.77 33.43 9.21
C GLN A 171 1.25 32.26 10.05
N GLY A 172 2.02 31.17 10.06
CA GLY A 172 1.76 29.99 10.85
C GLY A 172 1.02 28.86 10.13
N ARG A 173 1.30 27.63 10.58
CA ARG A 173 0.83 26.35 10.01
C ARG A 173 -0.69 26.13 10.15
N ASN A 174 -1.40 26.99 10.90
CA ASN A 174 -2.80 26.83 11.32
C ASN A 174 -3.62 28.12 11.17
N VAL A 175 -3.54 28.83 10.04
CA VAL A 175 -4.47 29.94 9.79
C VAL A 175 -5.91 29.39 9.75
N ALA A 176 -6.82 30.07 10.44
CA ALA A 176 -8.25 29.82 10.34
C ALA A 176 -8.71 30.39 9.01
N VAL A 177 -8.78 29.53 7.99
CA VAL A 177 -9.36 29.89 6.70
C VAL A 177 -10.78 29.36 6.71
N ASP A 178 -11.75 30.26 6.58
CA ASP A 178 -13.15 29.90 6.39
C ASP A 178 -13.38 29.59 4.91
N PHE A 179 -14.09 28.50 4.64
CA PHE A 179 -14.32 27.98 3.30
C PHE A 179 -15.81 27.95 2.96
N HIS A 180 -16.65 28.57 3.79
CA HIS A 180 -18.09 28.52 3.62
C HIS A 180 -18.53 29.34 2.41
N GLY A 181 -19.11 28.68 1.40
CA GLY A 181 -19.57 29.30 0.15
C GLY A 181 -18.56 29.29 -1.00
N GLU A 182 -17.32 28.85 -0.78
CA GLU A 182 -16.31 28.76 -1.84
C GLU A 182 -16.45 27.46 -2.66
N HIS A 183 -16.48 27.60 -3.99
CA HIS A 183 -16.49 26.46 -4.90
C HIS A 183 -15.06 26.08 -5.30
N ARG A 184 -14.55 25.00 -4.73
CA ARG A 184 -13.24 24.43 -5.10
C ARG A 184 -13.40 23.34 -6.15
N ARG A 185 -12.61 23.44 -7.21
CA ARG A 185 -12.60 22.51 -8.34
C ARG A 185 -11.17 22.14 -8.69
N ASN A 186 -10.99 20.93 -9.21
CA ASN A 186 -9.67 20.38 -9.56
C ASN A 186 -9.00 21.06 -10.76
N ASP A 187 -9.73 21.86 -11.53
CA ASP A 187 -9.23 22.64 -12.68
C ASP A 187 -8.55 23.95 -12.26
N THR A 188 -9.00 24.51 -11.13
CA THR A 188 -8.66 25.86 -10.66
C THR A 188 -7.90 25.82 -9.35
N HIS A 189 -7.91 24.69 -8.63
CA HIS A 189 -7.27 24.54 -7.32
C HIS A 189 -6.40 23.30 -7.24
N ALA A 190 -5.25 23.43 -6.59
CA ALA A 190 -4.32 22.34 -6.30
C ALA A 190 -3.83 22.41 -4.84
N SER A 191 -3.43 21.26 -4.27
CA SER A 191 -2.81 21.25 -2.95
C SER A 191 -1.34 21.69 -3.05
N THR A 192 -0.94 22.60 -2.16
CA THR A 192 0.47 23.03 -2.06
C THR A 192 1.39 21.98 -1.45
N THR A 193 0.84 21.04 -0.70
CA THR A 193 1.60 19.94 -0.08
C THR A 193 1.63 18.69 -0.94
N ASP A 194 0.62 18.50 -1.80
CA ASP A 194 0.51 17.37 -2.71
C ASP A 194 -0.24 17.78 -4.00
N PRO A 195 0.47 18.35 -5.00
CA PRO A 195 -0.15 18.90 -6.21
C PRO A 195 -0.88 17.87 -7.09
N GLU A 196 -0.57 16.59 -6.93
CA GLU A 196 -1.17 15.50 -7.72
C GLU A 196 -2.50 15.01 -7.11
N ALA A 197 -2.68 15.20 -5.81
CA ALA A 197 -3.94 14.87 -5.14
C ALA A 197 -5.10 15.68 -5.75
N ARG A 198 -6.24 15.00 -5.93
CA ARG A 198 -7.46 15.60 -6.48
C ARG A 198 -8.56 15.58 -5.44
N LEU A 199 -9.36 16.64 -5.37
CA LEU A 199 -10.57 16.67 -4.56
C LEU A 199 -11.55 15.63 -5.12
N ALA A 200 -11.83 14.61 -4.33
CA ALA A 200 -12.76 13.54 -4.66
C ALA A 200 -13.77 13.30 -3.54
N LYS A 201 -14.96 12.82 -3.89
CA LYS A 201 -16.01 12.42 -2.95
C LYS A 201 -16.23 10.92 -3.05
N LYS A 202 -16.27 10.25 -1.90
CA LYS A 202 -16.58 8.80 -1.84
C LYS A 202 -18.03 8.51 -2.24
N SER A 203 -18.97 9.39 -1.87
CA SER A 203 -20.38 9.23 -2.20
C SER A 203 -21.10 10.57 -2.24
N HIS A 204 -22.34 10.57 -2.75
CA HIS A 204 -23.20 11.74 -2.69
C HIS A 204 -23.43 12.16 -1.23
N GLY A 205 -23.17 13.44 -0.93
CA GLY A 205 -23.32 14.00 0.42
C GLY A 205 -22.08 13.90 1.32
N THR A 206 -21.03 13.20 0.90
CA THR A 206 -19.73 13.23 1.62
C THR A 206 -18.91 14.46 1.24
N ALA A 207 -18.15 14.99 2.21
CA ALA A 207 -17.19 16.05 1.95
C ALA A 207 -16.14 15.60 0.92
N ALA A 208 -15.75 16.51 0.04
CA ALA A 208 -14.64 16.27 -0.87
C ALA A 208 -13.32 16.37 -0.10
N LYS A 209 -12.43 15.42 -0.31
CA LYS A 209 -11.08 15.41 0.30
C LYS A 209 -10.03 15.23 -0.79
N PRO A 210 -8.81 15.76 -0.60
CA PRO A 210 -7.67 15.41 -1.45
C PRO A 210 -7.46 13.89 -1.40
N SER A 211 -7.47 13.25 -2.56
CA SER A 211 -7.44 11.80 -2.66
C SER A 211 -6.84 11.34 -3.99
N TYR A 212 -6.36 10.10 -3.97
CA TYR A 212 -6.01 9.30 -5.12
C TYR A 212 -7.06 8.21 -5.32
N ALA A 213 -7.09 7.63 -6.51
CA ALA A 213 -7.87 6.43 -6.80
C ALA A 213 -6.91 5.23 -6.81
N GLY A 214 -7.10 4.32 -5.86
CA GLY A 214 -6.46 3.01 -5.83
C GLY A 214 -7.33 1.99 -6.55
N HIS A 215 -6.70 1.14 -7.35
CA HIS A 215 -7.35 0.11 -8.15
C HIS A 215 -6.73 -1.23 -7.83
N LEU A 216 -7.55 -2.21 -7.48
CA LEU A 216 -7.11 -3.56 -7.12
C LEU A 216 -7.69 -4.56 -8.10
N LEU A 217 -6.83 -5.44 -8.61
CA LEU A 217 -7.21 -6.66 -9.29
C LEU A 217 -7.02 -7.82 -8.32
N MET A 218 -8.11 -8.50 -7.99
CA MET A 218 -8.13 -9.62 -7.06
C MET A 218 -8.43 -10.92 -7.79
N GLU A 219 -7.74 -11.98 -7.40
CA GLU A 219 -8.02 -13.36 -7.79
C GLU A 219 -9.06 -13.96 -6.83
N ASN A 220 -10.08 -14.64 -7.37
CA ASN A 220 -11.27 -14.98 -6.60
C ASN A 220 -11.20 -16.31 -5.82
N ARG A 221 -10.32 -17.25 -6.18
CA ARG A 221 -10.21 -18.57 -5.53
C ARG A 221 -9.74 -18.43 -4.09
N ASN A 222 -8.72 -17.59 -3.85
CA ASN A 222 -8.18 -17.36 -2.51
C ASN A 222 -8.27 -15.90 -2.06
N GLY A 223 -8.86 -15.01 -2.86
CA GLY A 223 -9.05 -13.61 -2.50
C GLY A 223 -7.75 -12.81 -2.44
N LEU A 224 -6.77 -13.16 -3.29
CA LEU A 224 -5.45 -12.55 -3.27
C LEU A 224 -5.38 -11.37 -4.25
N VAL A 225 -4.77 -10.27 -3.83
CA VAL A 225 -4.46 -9.15 -4.73
C VAL A 225 -3.36 -9.60 -5.69
N VAL A 226 -3.62 -9.50 -6.99
CA VAL A 226 -2.70 -9.91 -8.06
C VAL A 226 -2.25 -8.74 -8.94
N GLY A 227 -2.82 -7.57 -8.73
CA GLY A 227 -2.39 -6.32 -9.33
C GLY A 227 -2.95 -5.13 -8.55
N ALA A 228 -2.17 -4.05 -8.49
CA ALA A 228 -2.58 -2.82 -7.86
C ALA A 228 -2.07 -1.63 -8.67
N ALA A 229 -2.87 -0.57 -8.78
CA ALA A 229 -2.46 0.68 -9.40
C ALA A 229 -2.96 1.87 -8.60
N LEU A 230 -2.20 2.95 -8.59
CA LEU A 230 -2.59 4.24 -8.06
C LEU A 230 -2.71 5.24 -9.21
N THR A 231 -3.79 6.00 -9.25
CA THR A 231 -3.98 7.07 -10.23
C THR A 231 -4.57 8.31 -9.57
N THR A 232 -4.55 9.43 -10.29
CA THR A 232 -5.32 10.60 -9.89
C THR A 232 -6.83 10.30 -9.93
N ALA A 233 -7.58 10.90 -9.00
CA ALA A 233 -9.02 10.68 -8.88
C ALA A 233 -9.82 11.56 -9.86
N THR A 234 -9.76 11.24 -11.16
CA THR A 234 -10.45 11.98 -12.23
C THR A 234 -11.88 11.51 -12.49
N GLY A 235 -12.31 10.41 -11.86
CA GLY A 235 -13.64 9.80 -12.03
C GLY A 235 -13.78 8.81 -13.19
N PHE A 236 -12.85 8.83 -14.16
CA PHE A 236 -12.77 7.84 -15.26
C PHE A 236 -11.62 6.85 -15.09
N ALA A 237 -10.67 7.17 -14.22
CA ALA A 237 -9.42 6.44 -14.06
C ALA A 237 -9.59 4.95 -13.68
N GLU A 238 -10.67 4.59 -12.99
CA GLU A 238 -10.95 3.21 -12.56
C GLU A 238 -11.03 2.23 -13.74
N ARG A 239 -11.69 2.64 -14.84
CA ARG A 239 -11.91 1.76 -15.99
C ARG A 239 -10.63 1.54 -16.78
N GLU A 240 -9.90 2.61 -17.02
CA GLU A 240 -8.61 2.57 -17.72
C GLU A 240 -7.57 1.81 -16.90
N ALA A 241 -7.53 2.05 -15.59
CA ALA A 241 -6.65 1.32 -14.69
C ALA A 241 -7.00 -0.16 -14.60
N GLY A 242 -8.29 -0.49 -14.52
CA GLY A 242 -8.76 -1.88 -14.54
C GLY A 242 -8.35 -2.63 -15.81
N LEU A 243 -8.52 -2.00 -16.99
CA LEU A 243 -8.07 -2.59 -18.26
C LEU A 243 -6.56 -2.78 -18.30
N ARG A 244 -5.79 -1.80 -17.80
CA ARG A 244 -4.33 -1.88 -17.73
C ARG A 244 -3.87 -3.03 -16.84
N LEU A 245 -4.47 -3.18 -15.66
CA LEU A 245 -4.16 -4.27 -14.72
C LEU A 245 -4.47 -5.64 -15.33
N LEU A 246 -5.62 -5.77 -15.99
CA LEU A 246 -5.99 -7.00 -16.71
C LEU A 246 -5.00 -7.30 -17.84
N HIS A 247 -4.63 -6.29 -18.62
CA HIS A 247 -3.68 -6.44 -19.72
C HIS A 247 -2.31 -6.89 -19.23
N GLN A 248 -1.76 -6.20 -18.22
CA GLN A 248 -0.49 -6.56 -17.59
C GLN A 248 -0.53 -8.00 -17.09
N ARG A 249 -1.53 -8.36 -16.28
CA ARG A 249 -1.65 -9.70 -15.71
C ARG A 249 -1.78 -10.77 -16.78
N ARG A 250 -2.51 -10.48 -17.87
CA ARG A 250 -2.66 -11.41 -18.99
C ARG A 250 -1.38 -11.55 -19.81
N SER A 251 -0.60 -10.49 -19.96
CA SER A 251 0.69 -10.53 -20.67
C SER A 251 1.76 -11.36 -19.95
N GLU A 252 1.69 -11.43 -18.62
CA GLU A 252 2.59 -12.24 -17.78
C GLU A 252 2.24 -13.73 -17.81
N ARG A 253 1.07 -14.10 -18.34
CA ARG A 253 0.54 -15.46 -18.33
C ARG A 253 0.38 -16.02 -19.73
N ARG A 254 0.49 -17.35 -19.85
CA ARG A 254 0.11 -18.01 -21.10
C ARG A 254 -1.39 -17.85 -21.29
N PRO A 255 -1.87 -17.57 -22.52
CA PRO A 255 -3.28 -17.34 -22.81
C PRO A 255 -4.07 -18.65 -22.86
N GLU A 256 -3.95 -19.46 -21.81
CA GLU A 256 -4.70 -20.70 -21.66
C GLU A 256 -5.90 -20.43 -20.73
N GLY A 257 -7.10 -20.78 -21.21
CA GLY A 257 -8.33 -20.65 -20.42
C GLY A 257 -9.12 -19.36 -20.65
N ARG A 258 -10.38 -19.39 -20.17
CA ARG A 258 -11.32 -18.28 -20.27
C ARG A 258 -11.24 -17.44 -19.01
N TRP A 259 -10.85 -16.18 -19.14
CA TRP A 259 -10.82 -15.25 -18.02
C TRP A 259 -12.17 -14.58 -17.87
N THR A 260 -12.58 -14.35 -16.64
CA THR A 260 -13.73 -13.52 -16.31
C THR A 260 -13.33 -12.44 -15.32
N VAL A 261 -13.93 -11.25 -15.43
CA VAL A 261 -13.70 -10.17 -14.47
C VAL A 261 -15.02 -9.64 -13.95
N ALA A 262 -15.19 -9.66 -12.63
CA ALA A 262 -16.30 -9.02 -11.94
C ALA A 262 -15.96 -7.57 -11.61
N GLY A 263 -16.97 -6.71 -11.58
CA GLY A 263 -16.84 -5.31 -11.20
C GLY A 263 -18.19 -4.71 -10.84
N ASP A 264 -18.17 -3.58 -10.13
CA ASP A 264 -19.39 -2.87 -9.75
C ASP A 264 -20.06 -2.18 -10.96
N LYS A 265 -21.15 -1.45 -10.70
CA LYS A 265 -21.90 -0.73 -11.75
C LYS A 265 -21.11 0.39 -12.43
N GLY A 266 -20.04 0.88 -11.81
CA GLY A 266 -19.16 1.92 -12.35
C GLY A 266 -18.39 1.46 -13.58
N TYR A 267 -18.14 0.14 -13.68
CA TYR A 267 -17.45 -0.51 -14.80
C TYR A 267 -18.34 -0.84 -16.00
N ASP A 268 -19.67 -0.68 -15.90
CA ASP A 268 -20.61 -0.94 -17.01
C ASP A 268 -20.52 0.15 -18.10
N THR A 269 -19.42 0.22 -18.86
CA THR A 269 -19.26 1.14 -19.99
C THR A 269 -18.85 0.44 -21.26
N LYS A 270 -19.19 1.06 -22.40
CA LYS A 270 -18.88 0.51 -23.73
C LYS A 270 -17.39 0.23 -23.86
N ASP A 271 -16.55 1.20 -23.51
CA ASP A 271 -15.10 1.08 -23.67
C ASP A 271 -14.50 0.01 -22.76
N PHE A 272 -14.98 -0.11 -21.52
CA PHE A 272 -14.52 -1.12 -20.59
C PHE A 272 -14.92 -2.54 -21.07
N VAL A 273 -16.20 -2.74 -21.40
CA VAL A 273 -16.70 -4.03 -21.89
C VAL A 273 -16.01 -4.43 -23.20
N ALA A 274 -15.86 -3.49 -24.13
CA ALA A 274 -15.14 -3.72 -25.38
C ALA A 274 -13.66 -4.05 -25.15
N GLY A 275 -12.99 -3.33 -24.24
CA GLY A 275 -11.60 -3.58 -23.86
C GLY A 275 -11.40 -4.97 -23.25
N CYS A 276 -12.28 -5.38 -22.32
CA CYS A 276 -12.25 -6.75 -21.77
C CYS A 276 -12.41 -7.80 -22.88
N ARG A 277 -13.39 -7.63 -23.77
CA ARG A 277 -13.64 -8.58 -24.86
C ARG A 277 -12.49 -8.64 -25.87
N ALA A 278 -11.86 -7.51 -26.18
CA ALA A 278 -10.67 -7.46 -27.04
C ALA A 278 -9.49 -8.27 -26.45
N MET A 279 -9.41 -8.34 -25.12
CA MET A 279 -8.46 -9.19 -24.40
C MET A 279 -8.96 -10.63 -24.16
N THR A 280 -10.09 -11.04 -24.74
CA THR A 280 -10.71 -12.36 -24.47
C THR A 280 -10.98 -12.58 -22.98
N VAL A 281 -11.40 -11.51 -22.28
CA VAL A 281 -11.88 -11.53 -20.89
C VAL A 281 -13.40 -11.31 -20.92
N THR A 282 -14.15 -12.16 -20.24
CA THR A 282 -15.61 -12.02 -20.11
C THR A 282 -15.94 -11.08 -18.93
N PRO A 283 -16.50 -9.88 -19.16
CA PRO A 283 -16.90 -9.01 -18.07
C PRO A 283 -18.23 -9.45 -17.44
N HIS A 284 -18.23 -9.58 -16.11
CA HIS A 284 -19.40 -9.76 -15.25
C HIS A 284 -19.59 -8.51 -14.39
N VAL A 285 -19.91 -7.39 -15.04
CA VAL A 285 -20.16 -6.12 -14.34
C VAL A 285 -21.64 -5.95 -14.03
N THR A 286 -21.95 -5.25 -12.94
CA THR A 286 -23.34 -4.98 -12.59
C THR A 286 -23.96 -4.01 -13.60
N GLN A 287 -25.09 -4.37 -14.19
CA GLN A 287 -25.76 -3.52 -15.16
C GLN A 287 -26.17 -2.18 -14.55
N ASN A 288 -25.79 -1.08 -15.19
CA ASN A 288 -26.28 0.24 -14.83
C ASN A 288 -27.54 0.57 -15.66
N THR A 289 -28.68 0.53 -14.99
CA THR A 289 -30.01 0.72 -15.58
C THR A 289 -30.49 2.18 -15.61
N SER A 290 -29.70 3.14 -15.10
CA SER A 290 -30.12 4.55 -15.07
C SER A 290 -29.96 5.22 -16.44
N ASN A 291 -31.07 5.52 -17.11
CA ASN A 291 -31.18 6.33 -18.33
C ASN A 291 -30.25 5.93 -19.50
N ARG A 292 -29.86 4.65 -19.60
CA ARG A 292 -29.04 4.13 -20.71
C ARG A 292 -29.26 2.64 -20.96
N ARG A 293 -28.99 2.17 -22.18
CA ARG A 293 -28.86 0.73 -22.50
C ARG A 293 -27.47 0.26 -22.14
N SER A 294 -27.37 -0.89 -21.45
CA SER A 294 -26.07 -1.44 -21.05
C SER A 294 -25.34 -2.08 -22.23
N PRO A 295 -24.00 -1.89 -22.32
CA PRO A 295 -23.14 -2.56 -23.29
C PRO A 295 -23.04 -4.08 -23.11
N LEU A 296 -23.41 -4.63 -21.95
CA LEU A 296 -23.37 -6.09 -21.73
C LEU A 296 -24.34 -6.86 -22.62
N CYS A 297 -25.45 -6.22 -23.02
CA CYS A 297 -26.48 -6.82 -23.86
C CYS A 297 -26.20 -6.68 -25.37
N GLN A 298 -25.06 -6.09 -25.76
CA GLN A 298 -24.57 -5.96 -27.14
C GLN A 298 -23.45 -6.96 -27.38
#